data_AF-A0A0G1KR68-F1
#
_entry.id   AF-A0A0G1KR68-F1
#
_cell.length_a   1.000
_cell.length_b   1.000
_cell.length_c   1.000
_cell.angle_alpha   90.00
_cell.angle_beta   90.00
_cell.angle_gamma   90.00
#
_symmetry.space_group_name_H-M   'P 1'
#
loop_
_entity.id
_entity.type
_entity.pdbx_description
1 polymer ?
#
loop_
_entity_poly.entity_id
_entity_poly.type
_entity_poly.pdbx_seq_one_letter_code
_entity_poly.pdbx_strand_id
1 'polypeptide(L)'
;MNIDELIIKLSIGDKQEIKEAICYIEKLPKISKERVPSEYKELLFWAFRNYSCVKSSVHKVAILKGLKSPFMYLGARYYEECSEFLLQTIQSSDGNIREQTYHAVNWFLTDITPNELSRRKKDYERQKGWLVDFVIRLNQVAKEHKVEAKGLLYLNEMRPCPYKSIQKILRRILTSEWYLEIIHLAGYVEHPHTLRFLKMKDMIFGKLLRFNSNFTKRNSPWR
;
A
#
# COMPACT_ATOMS: atom_id res chain seq x y z
N MET A 1 -15.80 24.02 7.28
CA MET A 1 -16.34 23.05 6.30
C MET A 1 -16.92 21.91 7.12
N ASN A 2 -18.18 21.59 6.92
CA ASN A 2 -18.76 20.38 7.51
C ASN A 2 -18.49 19.17 6.58
N ILE A 3 -18.83 17.97 7.03
CA ILE A 3 -18.56 16.74 6.26
C ILE A 3 -19.34 16.67 4.94
N ASP A 4 -20.59 17.13 4.93
CA ASP A 4 -21.45 17.08 3.75
C ASP A 4 -20.90 18.00 2.64
N GLU A 5 -20.50 19.22 3.01
CA GLU A 5 -19.84 20.16 2.11
C GLU A 5 -18.53 19.57 1.58
N LEU A 6 -17.74 18.93 2.43
CA LEU A 6 -16.51 18.26 2.02
C LEU A 6 -16.77 17.16 0.98
N ILE A 7 -17.76 16.31 1.22
CA ILE A 7 -18.14 15.22 0.31
C ILE A 7 -18.63 15.77 -1.02
N ILE A 8 -19.48 16.80 -1.01
CA ILE A 8 -19.99 17.45 -2.23
C ILE A 8 -18.82 18.00 -3.06
N LYS A 9 -17.93 18.77 -2.43
CA LYS A 9 -16.77 19.38 -3.11
C LYS A 9 -15.85 18.32 -3.73
N LEU A 10 -15.64 17.18 -3.08
CA LEU A 10 -14.82 16.09 -3.64
C LEU A 10 -15.52 15.30 -4.76
N SER A 11 -16.84 15.15 -4.68
CA SER A 11 -17.59 14.21 -5.53
C SER A 11 -18.12 14.83 -6.82
N ILE A 12 -18.46 16.12 -6.78
CA ILE A 12 -19.04 16.84 -7.92
C ILE A 12 -18.51 18.27 -8.08
N GLY A 13 -17.74 18.79 -7.11
CA GLY A 13 -17.23 20.16 -7.15
C GLY A 13 -16.23 20.42 -8.28
N ASP A 14 -15.98 21.70 -8.54
CA ASP A 14 -14.98 22.13 -9.52
C ASP A 14 -13.54 21.94 -9.02
N LYS A 15 -12.56 22.30 -9.86
CA LYS A 15 -11.13 22.13 -9.54
C LYS A 15 -10.71 22.92 -8.29
N GLN A 16 -11.28 24.10 -8.06
CA GLN A 16 -10.96 24.95 -6.93
C GLN A 16 -11.61 24.41 -5.66
N GLU A 17 -12.88 23.99 -5.74
CA GLU A 17 -13.60 23.35 -4.63
C GLU A 17 -12.92 22.05 -4.18
N ILE A 18 -12.47 21.21 -5.11
CA ILE A 18 -11.68 20.01 -4.81
C ILE A 18 -10.39 20.37 -4.06
N LYS A 19 -9.70 21.42 -4.49
CA LYS A 19 -8.45 21.86 -3.86
C LYS A 19 -8.69 22.35 -2.43
N GLU A 20 -9.77 23.10 -2.22
CA GLU A 20 -10.19 23.56 -0.88
C GLU A 20 -10.53 22.39 0.04
N ALA A 21 -11.29 21.42 -0.47
CA ALA A 21 -11.65 20.20 0.25
C ALA A 21 -10.40 19.40 0.69
N ILE A 22 -9.45 19.17 -0.22
CA ILE A 22 -8.19 18.48 0.09
C ILE A 22 -7.38 19.26 1.13
N CYS A 23 -7.26 20.58 0.97
CA CYS A 23 -6.53 21.43 1.92
C CYS A 23 -7.16 21.40 3.32
N TYR A 24 -8.49 21.37 3.40
CA TYR A 24 -9.19 21.24 4.66
C TYR A 24 -8.88 19.90 5.35
N ILE A 25 -8.93 18.78 4.62
CA ILE A 25 -8.57 17.45 5.16
C ILE A 25 -7.14 17.43 5.70
N GLU A 26 -6.19 18.05 4.99
CA GLU A 26 -4.78 18.10 5.39
C GLU A 26 -4.53 18.95 6.64
N LYS A 27 -5.41 19.93 6.90
CA LYS A 27 -5.40 20.80 8.07
C LYS A 27 -6.13 20.21 9.28
N LEU A 28 -6.95 19.16 9.09
CA LEU A 28 -7.56 18.47 10.23
C LEU A 28 -6.47 17.96 11.17
N PRO A 29 -6.69 18.05 12.49
CA PRO A 29 -5.64 17.83 13.46
C PRO A 29 -5.17 16.38 13.39
N LYS A 30 -3.86 16.22 13.21
CA LYS A 30 -3.16 14.94 13.09
C LYS A 30 -2.86 14.39 14.49
N ILE A 31 -3.90 14.16 15.28
CA ILE A 31 -3.78 13.70 16.67
C ILE A 31 -3.45 12.19 16.67
N SER A 32 -3.03 11.67 17.82
CA SER A 32 -2.82 10.24 18.06
C SER A 32 -3.98 9.38 17.54
N LYS A 33 -3.72 8.09 17.29
CA LYS A 33 -4.72 7.11 16.80
C LYS A 33 -5.98 6.98 17.68
N GLU A 34 -5.94 7.49 18.92
CA GLU A 34 -7.06 7.47 19.86
C GLU A 34 -8.02 8.66 19.68
N ARG A 35 -7.60 9.73 19.01
CA ARG A 35 -8.37 10.97 18.82
C ARG A 35 -8.48 11.33 17.34
N VAL A 36 -8.82 10.34 16.51
CA VAL A 36 -9.03 10.55 15.08
C VAL A 36 -10.27 11.44 14.87
N PRO A 37 -10.18 12.50 14.04
CA PRO A 37 -11.34 13.33 13.70
C PRO A 37 -12.52 12.52 13.16
N SER A 38 -13.74 12.85 13.57
CA SER A 38 -14.97 12.18 13.11
C SER A 38 -15.10 12.26 11.59
N GLU A 39 -14.67 13.36 11.00
CA GLU A 39 -14.69 13.63 9.56
C GLU A 39 -13.89 12.59 8.77
N TYR A 40 -12.79 12.05 9.34
CA TYR A 40 -12.02 11.00 8.67
C TYR A 40 -12.80 9.71 8.58
N LYS A 41 -13.51 9.34 9.66
CA LYS A 41 -14.33 8.12 9.69
C LYS A 41 -15.52 8.25 8.75
N GLU A 42 -16.19 9.40 8.77
CA GLU A 42 -17.35 9.66 7.93
C GLU A 42 -16.98 9.69 6.44
N LEU A 43 -15.89 10.37 6.08
CA LEU A 43 -15.39 10.38 4.69
C LEU A 43 -15.02 8.97 4.21
N LEU A 44 -14.34 8.19 5.05
CA LEU A 44 -13.92 6.82 4.72
C LEU A 44 -15.14 5.92 4.45
N PHE A 45 -16.13 5.92 5.35
CA PHE A 45 -17.33 5.12 5.19
C PHE A 45 -18.23 5.60 4.06
N TRP A 46 -18.31 6.91 3.84
CA TRP A 46 -18.99 7.43 2.67
C TRP A 46 -18.34 6.91 1.38
N ALA A 47 -17.00 6.92 1.30
CA ALA A 47 -16.28 6.41 0.13
C ALA A 47 -16.54 4.92 -0.09
N PHE A 48 -16.49 4.08 0.95
CA PHE A 48 -16.80 2.65 0.82
C PHE A 48 -18.18 2.38 0.20
N ARG A 49 -19.17 3.21 0.53
CA ARG A 49 -20.55 3.03 0.07
C ARG A 49 -20.83 3.64 -1.31
N ASN A 50 -20.18 4.76 -1.63
CA ASN A 50 -20.61 5.61 -2.75
C ASN A 50 -19.58 5.76 -3.87
N TYR A 51 -18.33 5.33 -3.67
CA TYR A 51 -17.26 5.56 -4.64
C TYR A 51 -17.53 4.96 -6.04
N SER A 52 -18.20 3.80 -6.10
CA SER A 52 -18.60 3.17 -7.35
C SER A 52 -19.61 4.00 -8.14
N CYS A 53 -20.47 4.76 -7.46
CA CYS A 53 -21.51 5.61 -8.05
C CYS A 53 -20.97 6.93 -8.62
N VAL A 54 -19.77 7.37 -8.21
CA VAL A 54 -19.14 8.58 -8.76
C VAL A 54 -18.77 8.31 -10.21
N LYS A 55 -19.30 9.08 -11.18
CA LYS A 55 -19.06 8.81 -12.61
C LYS A 55 -17.72 9.34 -13.10
N SER A 56 -17.35 10.54 -12.65
CA SER A 56 -16.16 11.25 -13.11
C SER A 56 -14.88 10.68 -12.51
N SER A 57 -13.89 10.39 -13.35
CA SER A 57 -12.59 9.91 -12.88
C SER A 57 -11.81 10.98 -12.11
N VAL A 58 -12.01 12.26 -12.43
CA VAL A 58 -11.41 13.38 -11.71
C VAL A 58 -11.86 13.39 -10.25
N HIS A 59 -13.16 13.20 -10.02
CA HIS A 59 -13.74 13.18 -8.67
C HIS A 59 -13.39 11.89 -7.91
N LYS A 60 -13.34 10.73 -8.60
CA LYS A 60 -12.78 9.49 -8.03
C LYS A 60 -11.32 9.67 -7.57
N VAL A 61 -10.51 10.36 -8.36
CA VAL A 61 -9.13 10.73 -8.00
C VAL A 61 -9.09 11.68 -6.80
N ALA A 62 -9.99 12.67 -6.75
CA ALA A 62 -10.09 13.62 -5.64
C ALA A 62 -10.43 12.91 -4.32
N ILE A 63 -11.40 12.00 -4.34
CA ILE A 63 -11.77 11.20 -3.16
C ILE A 63 -10.57 10.38 -2.67
N LEU A 64 -9.87 9.66 -3.55
CA LEU A 64 -8.68 8.89 -3.17
C LEU A 64 -7.59 9.76 -2.53
N LYS A 65 -7.38 10.98 -3.04
CA LYS A 65 -6.45 11.94 -2.43
C LYS A 65 -6.90 12.37 -1.04
N GLY A 66 -8.21 12.62 -0.86
CA GLY A 66 -8.81 12.94 0.44
C GLY A 66 -8.69 11.81 1.46
N LEU A 67 -8.62 10.55 1.03
CA LEU A 67 -8.51 9.40 1.92
C LEU A 67 -7.10 9.12 2.45
N LYS A 68 -6.09 9.90 2.04
CA LYS A 68 -4.70 9.75 2.51
C LYS A 68 -4.58 9.70 4.04
N SER A 69 -5.08 10.72 4.74
CA SER A 69 -5.02 10.74 6.21
C SER A 69 -5.94 9.69 6.83
N PRO A 70 -7.22 9.53 6.39
CA PRO A 70 -8.06 8.42 6.86
C PRO A 70 -7.38 7.04 6.80
N PHE A 71 -6.74 6.67 5.69
CA PHE A 71 -6.03 5.37 5.60
C PHE A 71 -4.86 5.24 6.58
N MET A 72 -4.15 6.34 6.86
CA MET A 72 -3.02 6.34 7.78
C MET A 72 -3.43 6.13 9.25
N TYR A 73 -4.63 6.55 9.64
CA TYR A 73 -5.07 6.52 11.04
C TYR A 73 -6.15 5.47 11.34
N LEU A 74 -6.90 5.04 10.33
CA LEU A 74 -8.03 4.13 10.47
C LEU A 74 -7.85 2.82 9.72
N GLY A 75 -6.76 2.65 8.96
CA GLY A 75 -6.49 1.48 8.14
C GLY A 75 -6.43 0.18 8.94
N ALA A 76 -5.73 0.18 10.07
CA ALA A 76 -5.66 -0.97 10.98
C ALA A 76 -7.01 -1.24 11.66
N ARG A 77 -7.79 -0.20 11.98
CA ARG A 77 -9.07 -0.34 12.67
C ARG A 77 -10.17 -0.91 11.78
N TYR A 78 -10.17 -0.55 10.50
CA TYR A 78 -11.13 -1.00 9.48
C TYR A 78 -10.39 -1.72 8.34
N TYR A 79 -9.53 -2.67 8.72
CA TYR A 79 -8.63 -3.35 7.79
C TYR A 79 -9.37 -4.01 6.63
N GLU A 80 -10.44 -4.74 6.92
CA GLU A 80 -11.18 -5.52 5.93
C GLU A 80 -11.80 -4.60 4.87
N GLU A 81 -12.47 -3.53 5.29
CA GLU A 81 -13.12 -2.59 4.39
C GLU A 81 -12.09 -1.75 3.62
N CYS A 82 -11.03 -1.29 4.28
CA CYS A 82 -9.96 -0.53 3.62
C CYS A 82 -9.24 -1.38 2.56
N SER A 83 -8.88 -2.60 2.90
CA SER A 83 -8.17 -3.51 1.99
C SER A 83 -9.03 -3.86 0.79
N GLU A 84 -10.31 -4.20 1.00
CA GLU A 84 -11.25 -4.50 -0.09
C GLU A 84 -11.44 -3.30 -1.01
N PHE A 85 -11.66 -2.10 -0.44
CA PHE A 85 -11.78 -0.87 -1.22
C PHE A 85 -10.54 -0.60 -2.09
N LEU A 86 -9.33 -0.75 -1.54
CA LEU A 86 -8.09 -0.54 -2.28
C LEU A 86 -7.87 -1.60 -3.37
N LEU A 87 -8.20 -2.87 -3.10
CA LEU A 87 -8.12 -3.96 -4.07
C LEU A 87 -9.12 -3.80 -5.21
N GLN A 88 -10.32 -3.31 -4.95
CA GLN A 88 -11.28 -2.98 -6.02
C GLN A 88 -10.78 -1.79 -6.84
N THR A 89 -10.28 -0.75 -6.19
CA THR A 89 -9.93 0.50 -6.88
C THR A 89 -8.65 0.39 -7.72
N ILE A 90 -7.69 -0.46 -7.33
CA ILE A 90 -6.45 -0.69 -8.11
C ILE A 90 -6.71 -1.42 -9.44
N GLN A 91 -7.88 -2.07 -9.57
CA GLN A 91 -8.32 -2.75 -10.78
C GLN A 91 -9.00 -1.82 -11.80
N SER A 92 -9.19 -0.53 -11.47
CA SER A 92 -9.80 0.45 -12.38
C SER A 92 -9.12 0.46 -13.76
N SER A 93 -9.89 0.66 -14.83
CA SER A 93 -9.36 0.85 -16.19
C SER A 93 -8.64 2.19 -16.35
N ASP A 94 -8.97 3.19 -15.53
CA ASP A 94 -8.33 4.51 -15.54
C ASP A 94 -6.98 4.48 -14.81
N GLY A 95 -5.91 4.85 -15.52
CA GLY A 95 -4.55 4.87 -14.98
C GLY A 95 -4.34 5.89 -13.86
N ASN A 96 -5.03 7.03 -13.87
CA ASN A 96 -4.94 8.04 -12.82
C ASN A 96 -5.54 7.53 -11.51
N ILE A 97 -6.67 6.84 -11.60
CA ILE A 97 -7.29 6.17 -10.44
C ILE A 97 -6.30 5.15 -9.87
N ARG A 98 -5.73 4.28 -10.70
CA ARG A 98 -4.75 3.28 -10.23
C ARG A 98 -3.52 3.90 -9.57
N GLU A 99 -2.99 4.99 -10.12
CA GLU A 99 -1.84 5.68 -9.53
C GLU A 99 -2.20 6.31 -8.17
N GLN A 100 -3.38 6.92 -8.04
CA GLN A 100 -3.84 7.42 -6.74
C GLN A 100 -4.11 6.30 -5.74
N THR A 101 -4.63 5.15 -6.19
CA THR A 101 -4.78 3.98 -5.33
C THR A 101 -3.43 3.48 -4.84
N TYR A 102 -2.40 3.44 -5.71
CA TYR A 102 -1.04 3.12 -5.29
C TYR A 102 -0.54 4.07 -4.18
N HIS A 103 -0.81 5.37 -4.31
CA HIS A 103 -0.48 6.32 -3.25
C HIS A 103 -1.29 6.08 -1.97
N ALA A 104 -2.59 5.82 -2.07
CA ALA A 104 -3.45 5.51 -0.93
C ALA A 104 -2.99 4.25 -0.18
N VAL A 105 -2.58 3.20 -0.92
CA VAL A 105 -1.99 1.98 -0.35
C VAL A 105 -0.75 2.30 0.48
N ASN A 106 0.11 3.24 0.07
CA ASN A 106 1.28 3.60 0.87
C ASN A 106 0.91 4.19 2.25
N TRP A 107 -0.19 4.94 2.32
CA TRP A 107 -0.69 5.47 3.60
C TRP A 107 -1.33 4.37 4.44
N PHE A 108 -2.11 3.50 3.82
CA PHE A 108 -2.68 2.32 4.47
C PHE A 108 -1.61 1.40 5.06
N LEU A 109 -0.55 1.11 4.29
CA LEU A 109 0.59 0.31 4.75
C LEU A 109 1.29 0.94 5.95
N THR A 110 1.30 2.26 6.07
CA THR A 110 1.90 2.94 7.24
C THR A 110 1.18 2.56 8.54
N ASP A 111 -0.12 2.27 8.46
CA ASP A 111 -0.93 1.92 9.64
C ASP A 111 -0.92 0.42 9.96
N ILE A 112 -0.88 -0.43 8.91
CA ILE A 112 -0.98 -1.89 9.04
C ILE A 112 0.38 -2.61 9.10
N THR A 113 1.49 -1.95 8.75
CA THR A 113 2.82 -2.54 8.87
C THR A 113 3.17 -2.70 10.35
N PRO A 114 3.70 -3.86 10.78
CA PRO A 114 4.08 -4.07 12.18
C PRO A 114 5.09 -3.02 12.63
N ASN A 115 4.86 -2.46 13.80
CA ASN A 115 5.82 -1.56 14.44
C ASN A 115 6.35 -2.24 15.69
N GLU A 116 7.64 -2.56 15.72
CA GLU A 116 8.31 -3.18 16.88
C GLU A 116 8.22 -2.30 18.14
N LEU A 117 8.03 -0.98 17.98
CA LEU A 117 7.78 -0.05 19.07
C LEU A 117 6.34 -0.09 19.60
N SER A 118 5.46 -0.92 19.01
CA SER A 118 4.12 -1.12 19.54
C SER A 118 4.21 -1.79 20.91
N ARG A 119 3.67 -1.13 21.93
CA ARG A 119 3.78 -1.55 23.34
C ARG A 119 3.10 -2.89 23.66
N ARG A 120 2.43 -3.52 22.69
CA ARG A 120 1.61 -4.72 22.86
C ARG A 120 1.93 -5.74 21.78
N LYS A 121 2.56 -6.85 22.16
CA LYS A 121 2.87 -8.00 21.29
C LYS A 121 1.67 -8.50 20.48
N LYS A 122 0.45 -8.42 21.03
CA LYS A 122 -0.79 -8.81 20.33
C LYS A 122 -1.10 -7.91 19.12
N ASP A 123 -0.82 -6.61 19.21
CA ASP A 123 -1.10 -5.66 18.13
C ASP A 123 -0.09 -5.86 17.00
N TYR A 124 1.17 -6.13 17.35
CA TYR A 124 2.24 -6.48 16.43
C TYR A 124 1.90 -7.74 15.59
N GLU A 125 1.54 -8.85 16.24
CA GLU A 125 1.19 -10.09 15.53
C GLU A 125 -0.04 -9.92 14.64
N ARG A 126 -1.01 -9.12 15.08
CA ARG A 126 -2.20 -8.81 14.28
C ARG A 126 -1.85 -8.01 13.03
N GLN A 127 -1.02 -6.97 13.17
CA GLN A 127 -0.52 -6.18 12.03
C GLN A 127 0.27 -7.05 11.04
N LYS A 128 1.06 -8.00 11.56
CA LYS A 128 1.78 -8.97 10.73
C LYS A 128 0.81 -9.82 9.91
N GLY A 129 -0.22 -10.36 10.56
CA GLY A 129 -1.28 -11.11 9.89
C GLY A 129 -1.96 -10.29 8.79
N TRP A 130 -2.30 -9.03 9.05
CA TRP A 130 -2.90 -8.13 8.06
C TRP A 130 -1.98 -7.82 6.89
N LEU A 131 -0.70 -7.56 7.12
CA LEU A 131 0.25 -7.31 6.04
C LEU A 131 0.38 -8.54 5.12
N VAL A 132 0.46 -9.75 5.71
CA VAL A 132 0.51 -11.00 4.96
C VAL A 132 -0.78 -11.23 4.16
N ASP A 133 -1.94 -11.11 4.80
CA ASP A 133 -3.25 -11.25 4.13
C ASP A 133 -3.37 -10.28 2.94
N PHE A 134 -3.00 -9.01 3.13
CA PHE A 134 -3.08 -8.01 2.08
C PHE A 134 -2.17 -8.34 0.89
N VAL A 135 -0.95 -8.85 1.15
CA VAL A 135 -0.04 -9.32 0.10
C VAL A 135 -0.62 -10.51 -0.65
N ILE A 136 -1.23 -11.48 0.04
CA ILE A 136 -1.87 -12.64 -0.59
C ILE A 136 -2.99 -12.18 -1.52
N ARG A 137 -3.87 -11.30 -1.04
CA ARG A 137 -4.98 -10.76 -1.83
C ARG A 137 -4.51 -9.94 -3.03
N LEU A 138 -3.46 -9.12 -2.87
CA LEU A 138 -2.82 -8.42 -4.01
C LEU A 138 -2.30 -9.42 -5.06
N ASN A 139 -1.67 -10.52 -4.64
CA ASN A 139 -1.20 -11.53 -5.57
C ASN A 139 -2.35 -12.26 -6.29
N GLN A 140 -3.46 -12.51 -5.62
CA GLN A 140 -4.66 -13.10 -6.24
C GLN A 140 -5.19 -12.17 -7.34
N VAL A 141 -5.37 -10.88 -7.05
CA VAL A 141 -5.79 -9.90 -8.05
C VAL A 141 -4.75 -9.79 -9.19
N ALA A 142 -3.46 -9.84 -8.89
CA ALA A 142 -2.44 -9.86 -9.94
C ALA A 142 -2.55 -11.10 -10.84
N LYS A 143 -2.90 -12.27 -10.29
CA LYS A 143 -3.09 -13.51 -11.09
C LYS A 143 -4.28 -13.38 -12.04
N GLU A 144 -5.39 -12.78 -11.60
CA GLU A 144 -6.57 -12.53 -12.43
C GLU A 144 -6.28 -11.57 -13.60
N HIS A 145 -5.47 -10.55 -13.34
CA HIS A 145 -5.06 -9.55 -14.34
C HIS A 145 -3.77 -9.90 -15.05
N LYS A 146 -3.29 -11.15 -14.93
CA LYS A 146 -2.03 -11.58 -15.53
C LYS A 146 -2.13 -11.45 -17.04
N VAL A 147 -1.56 -10.37 -17.56
CA VAL A 147 -1.38 -10.22 -19.00
C VAL A 147 -0.47 -11.36 -19.44
N GLU A 148 -0.87 -12.11 -20.47
CA GLU A 148 0.04 -13.00 -21.22
C GLU A 148 1.14 -12.14 -21.85
N ALA A 149 2.08 -11.71 -21.04
CA ALA A 149 3.22 -10.92 -21.43
C ALA A 149 4.21 -11.87 -22.12
N LYS A 150 3.87 -12.31 -23.34
CA LYS A 150 4.84 -12.92 -24.25
C LYS A 150 5.92 -11.87 -24.52
N GLY A 151 7.01 -11.93 -23.75
CA GLY A 151 8.24 -11.18 -24.01
C GLY A 151 8.49 -9.90 -23.19
N LEU A 152 7.55 -9.39 -22.38
CA LEU A 152 7.80 -8.21 -21.54
C LEU A 152 8.32 -8.67 -20.16
N LEU A 153 9.64 -8.73 -20.04
CA LEU A 153 10.35 -9.22 -18.84
C LEU A 153 10.43 -8.18 -17.71
N TYR A 154 10.07 -6.92 -17.96
CA TYR A 154 10.33 -5.83 -17.02
C TYR A 154 9.13 -4.92 -16.76
N LEU A 155 8.90 -4.60 -15.48
CA LEU A 155 7.92 -3.62 -14.98
C LEU A 155 7.92 -2.30 -15.78
N ASN A 156 9.09 -1.82 -16.19
CA ASN A 156 9.24 -0.56 -16.92
C ASN A 156 8.67 -0.64 -18.34
N GLU A 157 8.74 -1.80 -18.98
CA GLU A 157 8.31 -2.05 -20.36
C GLU A 157 6.81 -2.39 -20.47
N MET A 158 6.17 -2.73 -19.35
CA MET A 158 4.74 -2.99 -19.31
C MET A 158 3.94 -1.70 -19.54
N ARG A 159 2.86 -1.77 -20.34
CA ARG A 159 1.88 -0.69 -20.43
C ARG A 159 1.20 -0.46 -19.07
N PRO A 160 0.74 0.76 -18.74
CA PRO A 160 -0.03 0.99 -17.52
C PRO A 160 -1.28 0.10 -17.47
N CYS A 161 -1.33 -0.83 -16.52
CA CYS A 161 -2.44 -1.76 -16.31
C CYS A 161 -2.55 -2.15 -14.83
N PRO A 162 -3.66 -2.76 -14.39
CA PRO A 162 -3.83 -3.24 -13.01
C PRO A 162 -2.66 -4.09 -12.53
N TYR A 163 -2.22 -5.07 -13.34
CA TYR A 163 -1.09 -5.92 -13.02
C TYR A 163 0.19 -5.11 -12.72
N LYS A 164 0.57 -4.17 -13.59
CA LYS A 164 1.75 -3.31 -13.38
C LYS A 164 1.62 -2.48 -12.10
N SER A 165 0.44 -1.93 -11.82
CA SER A 165 0.20 -1.14 -10.60
C SER A 165 0.33 -2.00 -9.34
N ILE A 166 -0.20 -3.22 -9.35
CA ILE A 166 -0.05 -4.18 -8.24
C ILE A 166 1.42 -4.58 -8.07
N GLN A 167 2.14 -4.80 -9.18
CA GLN A 167 3.58 -5.08 -9.14
C GLN A 167 4.39 -3.95 -8.50
N LYS A 168 4.02 -2.67 -8.71
CA LYS A 168 4.65 -1.54 -8.02
C LYS A 168 4.43 -1.63 -6.51
N ILE A 169 3.20 -1.95 -6.06
CA ILE A 169 2.86 -2.10 -4.64
C ILE A 169 3.68 -3.26 -4.03
N LEU A 170 3.61 -4.44 -4.65
CA LEU A 170 4.33 -5.62 -4.18
C LEU A 170 5.84 -5.36 -4.13
N ARG A 171 6.43 -4.75 -5.17
CA ARG A 171 7.86 -4.40 -5.15
C ARG A 171 8.22 -3.55 -3.93
N ARG A 172 7.41 -2.55 -3.57
CA ARG A 172 7.65 -1.72 -2.39
C ARG A 172 7.61 -2.53 -1.10
N ILE A 173 6.56 -3.35 -0.92
CA ILE A 173 6.41 -4.20 0.28
C ILE A 173 7.59 -5.18 0.37
N LEU A 174 7.97 -5.80 -0.74
CA LEU A 174 9.04 -6.79 -0.78
C LEU A 174 10.45 -6.18 -0.69
N THR A 175 10.60 -4.86 -0.86
CA THR A 175 11.84 -4.14 -0.53
C THR A 175 11.93 -3.71 0.93
N SER A 176 10.86 -3.88 1.73
CA SER A 176 10.87 -3.58 3.15
C SER A 176 11.55 -4.69 3.98
N GLU A 177 11.88 -4.39 5.22
CA GLU A 177 12.45 -5.35 6.19
C GLU A 177 11.55 -6.57 6.43
N TRP A 178 10.22 -6.39 6.29
CA TRP A 178 9.19 -7.41 6.48
C TRP A 178 9.15 -8.50 5.40
N TYR A 179 9.91 -8.32 4.32
CA TYR A 179 9.92 -9.23 3.18
C TYR A 179 10.12 -10.70 3.52
N LEU A 180 11.14 -11.01 4.34
CA LEU A 180 11.49 -12.39 4.68
C LEU A 180 10.36 -13.05 5.48
N GLU A 181 9.72 -12.27 6.33
CA GLU A 181 8.63 -12.74 7.18
C GLU A 181 7.34 -12.95 6.40
N ILE A 182 7.06 -12.08 5.42
CA ILE A 182 5.94 -12.26 4.48
C ILE A 182 6.12 -13.54 3.68
N ILE A 183 7.33 -13.83 3.17
CA ILE A 183 7.58 -15.08 2.44
C ILE A 183 7.45 -16.31 3.33
N HIS A 184 7.96 -16.23 4.56
CA HIS A 184 7.90 -17.35 5.51
C HIS A 184 6.45 -17.69 5.89
N LEU A 185 5.62 -16.68 6.12
CA LEU A 185 4.23 -16.85 6.56
C LEU A 185 3.23 -17.10 5.43
N ALA A 186 3.42 -16.48 4.25
CA ALA A 186 2.47 -16.59 3.15
C ALA A 186 2.60 -17.91 2.37
N GLY A 187 3.62 -18.72 2.63
CA GLY A 187 3.92 -19.93 1.85
C GLY A 187 4.21 -19.58 0.38
N TYR A 188 5.46 -19.21 0.09
CA TYR A 188 5.97 -18.91 -1.26
C TYR A 188 5.05 -18.03 -2.13
N VAL A 189 5.29 -16.70 -2.08
CA VAL A 189 4.75 -15.78 -3.09
C VAL A 189 5.49 -16.02 -4.41
N GLU A 190 4.94 -16.89 -5.27
CA GLU A 190 5.44 -17.13 -6.63
C GLU A 190 5.27 -15.88 -7.50
N HIS A 191 6.27 -15.00 -7.48
CA HIS A 191 6.38 -13.93 -8.46
C HIS A 191 7.71 -14.05 -9.23
N PRO A 192 7.72 -14.01 -10.57
CA PRO A 192 8.95 -14.05 -11.36
C PRO A 192 9.95 -12.93 -11.01
N HIS A 193 9.44 -11.75 -10.63
CA HIS A 193 10.25 -10.65 -10.11
C HIS A 193 10.77 -10.92 -8.68
N THR A 194 9.98 -11.57 -7.83
CA THR A 194 10.38 -12.03 -6.49
C THR A 194 11.48 -13.09 -6.58
N LEU A 195 11.41 -14.04 -7.52
CA LEU A 195 12.43 -15.07 -7.75
C LEU A 195 13.79 -14.49 -8.18
N ARG A 196 13.81 -13.41 -8.98
CA ARG A 196 15.07 -12.72 -9.33
C ARG A 196 15.56 -11.78 -8.22
N PHE A 197 14.65 -11.17 -7.45
CA PHE A 197 15.00 -10.39 -6.26
C PHE A 197 15.56 -11.29 -5.14
N LEU A 198 15.01 -12.50 -4.95
CA LEU A 198 15.58 -13.57 -4.11
C LEU A 198 16.99 -13.92 -4.57
N LYS A 199 17.16 -14.26 -5.87
CA LYS A 199 18.49 -14.57 -6.43
C LYS A 199 19.49 -13.40 -6.27
N MET A 200 19.07 -12.16 -6.43
CA MET A 200 19.93 -10.98 -6.23
C MET A 200 20.24 -10.73 -4.75
N LYS A 201 19.25 -10.83 -3.87
CA LYS A 201 19.41 -10.57 -2.43
C LYS A 201 20.25 -11.66 -1.77
N ASP A 202 20.05 -12.94 -2.14
CA ASP A 202 20.89 -14.07 -1.72
C ASP A 202 22.32 -13.94 -2.27
N MET A 203 22.48 -13.44 -3.50
CA MET A 203 23.80 -13.17 -4.07
C MET A 203 24.52 -12.00 -3.37
N ILE A 204 23.79 -10.96 -2.96
CA ILE A 204 24.33 -9.81 -2.21
C ILE A 204 24.65 -10.21 -0.77
N PHE A 205 23.74 -10.91 -0.07
CA PHE A 205 23.99 -11.45 1.28
C PHE A 205 25.14 -12.46 1.28
N GLY A 206 25.20 -13.34 0.29
CA GLY A 206 26.33 -14.28 0.12
C GLY A 206 27.64 -13.58 -0.24
N LYS A 207 27.63 -12.40 -0.86
CA LYS A 207 28.82 -11.57 -1.06
C LYS A 207 29.23 -10.81 0.20
N LEU A 208 28.27 -10.28 0.97
CA LEU A 208 28.50 -9.59 2.24
C LEU A 208 29.02 -10.54 3.34
N LEU A 209 28.47 -11.76 3.43
CA LEU A 209 28.97 -12.80 4.33
C LEU A 209 30.40 -13.22 3.98
N ARG A 210 30.74 -13.31 2.69
CA ARG A 210 32.12 -13.55 2.21
C ARG A 210 33.06 -12.37 2.50
N PHE A 211 32.56 -11.14 2.43
CA PHE A 211 33.31 -9.94 2.84
C PHE A 211 33.61 -9.94 4.34
N ASN A 212 32.62 -10.26 5.19
CA ASN A 212 32.79 -10.35 6.64
C ASN A 212 33.67 -11.53 7.09
N SER A 213 33.60 -12.68 6.41
CA SER A 213 34.50 -13.82 6.67
C SER A 213 35.96 -13.53 6.28
N ASN A 214 36.17 -12.66 5.28
CA ASN A 214 37.50 -12.21 4.87
C ASN A 214 38.04 -11.09 5.77
N PHE A 215 37.17 -10.26 6.35
CA PHE A 215 37.54 -9.24 7.33
C PHE A 215 37.95 -9.86 8.68
N THR A 216 37.19 -10.86 9.17
CA THR A 216 37.52 -11.61 10.38
C THR A 216 38.78 -12.48 10.24
N LYS A 217 39.07 -13.01 9.05
CA LYS A 217 40.35 -13.69 8.77
C LYS A 217 41.56 -12.75 8.67
N ARG A 218 41.37 -11.49 8.30
CA ARG A 218 42.46 -10.50 8.19
C ARG A 218 42.77 -9.76 9.51
N ASN A 219 41.82 -9.72 10.44
CA ASN A 219 41.97 -9.02 11.73
C ASN A 219 41.90 -9.97 12.95
N SER A 220 42.12 -11.28 12.78
CA SER A 220 42.35 -12.16 13.93
C SER A 220 43.72 -11.84 14.53
N PRO A 221 43.83 -11.39 15.80
CA PRO A 221 45.10 -11.15 16.47
C PRO A 221 45.87 -12.45 16.80
N TRP A 222 45.30 -13.60 16.41
CA TRP A 222 45.84 -14.92 16.67
C TRP A 222 46.05 -15.66 15.34
N ARG A 223 47.11 -15.29 14.64
CA ARG A 223 47.85 -16.13 13.69
C ARG A 223 49.29 -15.68 13.65
#